data_AF-A0A945I9X6-F1
#
_entry.id   AF-A0A945I9X6-F1
#
_cell.length_a   1.000
_cell.length_b   1.000
_cell.length_c   1.000
_cell.angle_alpha   90.00
_cell.angle_beta   90.00
_cell.angle_gamma   90.00
#
_symmetry.space_group_name_H-M   'P 1'
#
loop_
_entity.id
_entity.type
_entity.pdbx_description
1 polymer ?
#
loop_
_entity_poly.entity_id
_entity_poly.type
_entity_poly.pdbx_seq_one_letter_code
_entity_poly.pdbx_strand_id
1 'polypeptide(L)' 'GGGGFGPAIERPAEKVAADVQQGYVSQELAEQAYGVIVDNETKELDQAATEKRRKEMS' A
#
# COMPACT_ATOMS: atom_id res chain seq x y z
N GLY A 1 -14.88 -1.77 16.87
CA GLY A 1 -14.48 -2.43 15.62
C GLY A 1 -14.89 -1.55 14.47
N GLY A 2 -13.93 -0.97 13.75
CA GLY A 2 -14.19 -0.17 12.56
C GLY A 2 -13.97 -1.04 11.33
N GLY A 3 -15.01 -1.71 10.86
CA GLY A 3 -15.00 -2.38 9.57
C GLY A 3 -15.00 -1.31 8.47
N GLY A 4 -13.83 -1.06 7.88
CA GLY A 4 -13.73 -0.22 6.69
C GLY A 4 -14.35 -0.97 5.52
N PHE A 5 -15.62 -0.67 5.23
CA PHE A 5 -16.27 -1.08 3.99
C PHE A 5 -15.87 -0.06 2.90
N GLY A 6 -14.89 -0.43 2.09
CA GLY A 6 -14.37 0.35 0.96
C GLY A 6 -13.31 -0.49 0.22
N PRO A 7 -13.07 -0.25 -1.08
CA PRO A 7 -11.98 -0.89 -1.82
C PRO A 7 -10.66 -0.81 -1.05
N ALA A 8 -9.87 -1.89 -1.04
CA ALA A 8 -8.57 -1.93 -0.36
C ALA A 8 -7.62 -0.80 -0.83
N ILE A 9 -7.79 -0.32 -2.07
CA ILE A 9 -7.03 0.82 -2.63
C ILE A 9 -7.32 2.17 -1.96
N GLU A 10 -8.45 2.30 -1.24
CA GLU A 10 -8.83 3.54 -0.54
C GLU A 10 -8.06 3.73 0.76
N ARG A 11 -7.36 2.69 1.25
CA ARG A 11 -6.49 2.83 2.43
C ARG A 11 -5.37 3.84 2.12
N PRO A 12 -5.07 4.79 3.03
CA PRO A 12 -3.96 5.72 2.84
C PRO A 12 -2.65 4.97 2.61
N ALA A 13 -1.96 5.30 1.53
CA ALA A 13 -0.75 4.59 1.13
C ALA A 13 0.36 4.68 2.20
N GLU A 14 0.45 5.82 2.88
CA GLU A 14 1.37 6.06 3.99
C GLU A 14 1.15 5.10 5.16
N LYS A 15 -0.11 4.75 5.45
CA LYS A 15 -0.43 3.77 6.50
C LYS A 15 -0.01 2.37 6.09
N VAL A 16 -0.23 1.99 4.84
CA VAL A 16 0.20 0.68 4.32
C VAL A 16 1.73 0.60 4.31
N ALA A 17 2.43 1.65 3.91
CA ALA A 17 3.89 1.69 3.97
C ALA A 17 4.40 1.55 5.41
N ALA A 18 3.78 2.23 6.37
CA ALA A 18 4.10 2.06 7.79
C ALA A 18 3.82 0.64 8.29
N ASP A 19 2.74 0.00 7.84
CA ASP A 19 2.41 -1.40 8.15
C ASP A 19 3.47 -2.36 7.56
N VAL A 20 4.04 -2.04 6.39
CA VAL A 20 5.15 -2.79 5.77
C VAL A 20 6.46 -2.61 6.54
N GLN A 21 6.77 -1.40 6.96
CA GLN A 21 7.93 -1.12 7.81
C GLN A 21 7.88 -1.90 9.12
N GLN A 22 6.69 -1.98 9.72
CA GLN A 22 6.43 -2.71 10.97
C GLN A 22 6.30 -4.23 10.79
N GLY A 23 6.24 -4.73 9.55
CA GLY A 23 6.10 -6.14 9.23
C GLY A 23 4.68 -6.71 9.40
N TYR A 24 3.67 -5.86 9.56
CA TYR A 24 2.26 -6.27 9.58
C TYR A 24 1.73 -6.63 8.20
N VAL A 25 2.30 -6.02 7.16
CA VAL A 25 1.97 -6.24 5.75
C VAL A 25 3.27 -6.56 5.00
N SER A 26 3.27 -7.56 4.12
CA SER A 26 4.42 -7.80 3.24
C SER A 26 4.42 -6.80 2.08
N GLN A 27 5.59 -6.50 1.51
CA GLN A 27 5.70 -5.64 0.33
C GLN A 27 4.82 -6.15 -0.82
N GLU A 28 4.82 -7.47 -1.05
CA GLU A 28 3.98 -8.11 -2.06
C GLU A 28 2.48 -7.89 -1.81
N LEU A 29 2.02 -8.03 -0.56
CA LEU A 29 0.62 -7.79 -0.20
C LEU A 29 0.26 -6.31 -0.33
N ALA A 30 1.17 -5.39 0.02
CA ALA A 30 1.00 -3.96 -0.16
C ALA A 30 0.71 -3.62 -1.63
N GLU A 31 1.49 -4.19 -2.54
CA GLU A 31 1.31 -4.00 -3.97
C GLU A 31 -0.01 -4.63 -4.47
N GLN A 32 -0.23 -5.92 -4.19
CA GLN A 32 -1.33 -6.68 -4.80
C GLN A 32 -2.71 -6.26 -4.26
N ALA A 33 -2.82 -6.03 -2.95
CA ALA A 33 -4.10 -5.74 -2.31
C ALA A 33 -4.39 -4.23 -2.22
N TYR A 34 -3.37 -3.41 -1.96
CA TYR A 34 -3.55 -1.98 -1.71
C TYR A 34 -3.06 -1.07 -2.84
N GLY A 35 -2.39 -1.66 -3.86
CA GLY A 35 -1.74 -0.91 -4.93
C GLY A 35 -0.60 -0.03 -4.43
N VAL A 36 -0.05 -0.30 -3.24
CA VAL A 36 0.98 0.51 -2.59
C VAL A 36 2.34 -0.07 -2.90
N ILE A 37 3.16 0.74 -3.54
CA ILE A 37 4.56 0.41 -3.83
C ILE A 37 5.42 1.06 -2.76
N VAL A 38 6.34 0.29 -2.19
CA VAL A 38 7.36 0.78 -1.27
C VAL A 38 8.74 0.42 -1.79
N ASP A 39 9.74 1.21 -1.42
CA ASP A 39 11.13 0.94 -1.75
C ASP A 39 11.61 -0.38 -1.11
N ASN A 40 12.39 -1.17 -1.86
CA ASN A 40 12.85 -2.48 -1.39
C ASN A 40 13.90 -2.37 -0.27
N GLU A 41 14.70 -1.31 -0.26
CA GLU A 41 15.78 -1.08 0.70
C GLU A 41 15.29 -0.28 1.90
N THR A 42 14.62 0.85 1.66
CA THR A 42 14.18 1.78 2.72
C THR A 42 12.79 1.46 3.27
N LYS A 43 11.98 0.68 2.53
CA LYS A 43 10.56 0.43 2.83
C LYS A 43 9.73 1.71 2.92
N GLU A 44 10.19 2.80 2.33
CA GLU A 44 9.43 4.05 2.25
C GLU A 44 8.43 4.01 1.12
N LEU A 45 7.36 4.80 1.25
CA LEU A 45 6.32 4.89 0.23
C LEU A 45 6.86 5.51 -1.07
N ASP A 46 6.73 4.79 -2.19
CA ASP A 46 6.87 5.38 -3.52
C ASP A 46 5.50 5.91 -3.98
N GLN A 47 5.30 7.21 -3.81
CA GLN A 47 4.05 7.88 -4.19
C GLN A 47 3.78 7.78 -5.70
N ALA A 48 4.79 7.99 -6.54
CA ALA A 48 4.63 8.00 -7.99
C ALA A 48 4.29 6.60 -8.53
N ALA A 49 5.00 5.58 -8.06
CA ALA A 49 4.70 4.20 -8.44
C ALA A 49 3.36 3.72 -7.88
N THR A 50 3.01 4.10 -6.65
CA THR A 50 1.70 3.80 -6.03
C THR A 50 0.55 4.39 -6.85
N GLU A 51 0.65 5.66 -7.25
CA GLU A 51 -0.38 6.30 -8.09
C GLU A 51 -0.56 5.58 -9.43
N LYS A 52 0.55 5.22 -10.08
CA LYS A 52 0.51 4.46 -11.34
C LYS A 52 -0.12 3.09 -11.13
N ARG A 53 0.29 2.35 -10.10
CA ARG A 53 -0.21 1.01 -9.79
C ARG A 53 -1.72 1.03 -9.50
N ARG A 54 -2.20 2.01 -8.73
CA ARG A 54 -3.63 2.18 -8.44
C ARG A 54 -4.46 2.52 -9.67
N LYS A 55 -3.92 3.33 -10.60
CA LYS A 55 -4.57 3.59 -11.90
C LYS A 55 -4.71 2.32 -12.74
N GLU A 56 -3.73 1.41 -12.69
CA GLU A 56 -3.77 0.12 -13.39
C GLU A 56 -4.71 -0.90 -12.72
N MET A 57 -5.09 -0.70 -11.45
CA MET A 57 -6.05 -1.55 -10.71
C MET A 57 -7.52 -1.09 -10.86
N SER A 58 -7.75 0.02 -11.56
CA SER A 58 -9.06 0.65 -11.74
C SER A 58 -9.86 0.03 -12.88
#